data_AF-A0A231VMB2-F1
#
_entry.id   AF-A0A231VMB2-F1
#
_cell.length_a   1.000
_cell.length_b   1.000
_cell.length_c   1.000
_cell.angle_alpha   90.00
_cell.angle_beta   90.00
_cell.angle_gamma   90.00
#
_symmetry.space_group_name_H-M   'P 1'
#
loop_
_entity.id
_entity.type
_entity.pdbx_description
1 polymer ?
#
loop_
_entity_poly.entity_id
_entity_poly.type
_entity_poly.pdbx_seq_one_letter_code
_entity_poly.pdbx_strand_id
1 'polypeptide(L)'
;MLKDKVLPFSIFCLSISIIISAVIIANGMRSNGDYVGTGLSDMSQGLSNIVNNMYNNNDNVVYTRNTYDLSTASSYLGIEESKLLDLVNEKDSGIPYIKIGNDYIFSKGALDKWLETARVEIK
;
A
#
# COMPACT_ATOMS: atom_id res chain seq x y z
N MET A 1 49.12 -54.57 -17.54
CA MET A 1 48.06 -54.87 -18.52
C MET A 1 46.64 -54.75 -17.96
N LEU A 2 46.24 -55.42 -16.86
CA LEU A 2 44.88 -55.18 -16.30
C LEU A 2 44.73 -53.79 -15.66
N LYS A 3 45.76 -53.33 -14.93
CA LYS A 3 45.79 -52.04 -14.21
C LYS A 3 45.67 -50.82 -15.13
N ASP A 4 46.18 -50.93 -16.35
CA ASP A 4 46.22 -49.83 -17.34
C ASP A 4 44.86 -49.57 -18.01
N LYS A 5 43.93 -50.54 -17.94
CA LYS A 5 42.56 -50.43 -18.45
C LYS A 5 41.56 -49.96 -17.41
N VAL A 6 41.93 -49.94 -16.12
CA VAL A 6 41.05 -49.51 -15.02
C VAL A 6 40.84 -48.00 -15.07
N LEU A 7 41.88 -47.24 -15.39
CA LEU A 7 41.82 -45.76 -15.45
C LEU A 7 40.83 -45.25 -16.52
N PRO A 8 40.90 -45.67 -17.80
CA PRO A 8 39.93 -45.24 -18.81
C PRO A 8 38.51 -45.73 -18.51
N PHE A 9 38.36 -46.92 -17.92
CA PHE A 9 37.05 -47.45 -17.53
C PHE A 9 36.41 -46.61 -16.41
N SER A 10 37.18 -46.20 -15.40
CA SER A 10 36.70 -45.32 -14.34
C SER A 10 36.31 -43.94 -14.85
N ILE A 11 37.06 -43.38 -15.81
CA ILE A 11 36.72 -42.10 -16.45
C ILE A 11 35.39 -42.21 -17.22
N PHE A 12 35.17 -43.34 -17.90
CA PHE A 12 33.92 -43.61 -18.62
C PHE A 12 32.73 -43.77 -17.66
N CYS A 13 32.89 -44.48 -16.56
CA CYS A 13 31.83 -44.57 -15.54
C CYS A 13 31.53 -43.22 -14.89
N LEU A 14 32.57 -42.41 -14.64
CA LEU A 14 32.42 -41.07 -14.07
C LEU A 14 31.65 -40.14 -15.02
N SER A 15 31.96 -40.16 -16.32
CA SER A 15 31.27 -39.31 -17.28
C SER A 15 29.79 -39.65 -17.40
N ILE A 16 29.44 -40.95 -17.41
CA ILE A 16 28.05 -41.40 -17.39
C ILE A 16 27.32 -40.93 -16.13
N SER A 17 27.95 -41.06 -14.96
CA SER A 17 27.37 -40.63 -13.69
C SER A 17 27.07 -39.12 -13.66
N ILE A 18 27.98 -38.30 -14.22
CA ILE A 18 27.79 -36.85 -14.32
C ILE A 18 26.62 -36.53 -15.26
N ILE A 19 26.50 -37.21 -16.40
CA ILE A 19 25.41 -36.98 -17.36
C ILE A 19 24.05 -37.31 -16.72
N ILE A 20 23.94 -38.46 -16.06
CA ILE A 20 22.69 -38.87 -15.40
C ILE A 20 22.31 -37.87 -14.30
N SER A 21 23.28 -37.47 -13.48
CA SER A 21 23.07 -36.49 -12.41
C SER A 21 22.62 -35.14 -12.97
N ALA A 22 23.24 -34.69 -14.06
CA ALA A 22 22.87 -33.44 -14.73
C ALA A 22 21.43 -33.46 -15.24
N VAL A 23 20.96 -34.59 -15.80
CA VAL A 23 19.57 -34.72 -16.25
C VAL A 23 18.58 -34.65 -15.09
N ILE A 24 18.87 -35.31 -13.97
CA ILE A 24 18.01 -35.27 -12.77
C ILE A 24 17.94 -33.85 -12.21
N ILE A 25 19.10 -33.18 -12.07
CA ILE A 25 19.19 -31.81 -11.57
C ILE A 25 18.45 -30.85 -12.51
N ALA A 26 18.65 -30.96 -13.83
CA ALA A 26 18.00 -30.10 -14.81
C ALA A 26 16.47 -30.22 -14.77
N ASN A 27 15.95 -31.44 -14.60
CA ASN A 27 14.51 -31.67 -14.47
C ASN A 27 13.96 -31.08 -13.15
N GLY A 28 14.69 -31.25 -12.04
CA GLY A 28 14.32 -30.63 -10.77
C GLY A 28 14.34 -29.10 -10.82
N MET A 29 15.35 -28.51 -11.47
CA MET A 29 15.46 -27.06 -11.65
C MET A 29 14.35 -26.51 -12.55
N ARG A 30 13.99 -27.20 -13.64
CA ARG A 30 12.85 -26.80 -14.49
C ARG A 30 11.55 -26.79 -13.71
N SER A 31 11.26 -27.87 -12.98
CA SER A 31 10.05 -27.93 -12.16
C SER A 31 9.98 -26.81 -11.13
N ASN A 32 11.09 -26.53 -10.42
CA ASN A 32 11.14 -25.43 -9.46
C ASN A 32 11.00 -24.05 -10.15
N GLY A 33 11.61 -23.89 -11.32
CA GLY A 33 11.49 -22.68 -12.14
C GLY A 33 10.04 -22.42 -12.56
N ASP A 34 9.31 -23.46 -12.96
CA ASP A 34 7.90 -23.38 -13.35
C ASP A 34 7.00 -23.00 -12.16
N TYR A 35 7.25 -23.58 -10.96
CA TYR A 35 6.52 -23.20 -9.74
C TYR A 35 6.76 -21.75 -9.34
N VAL A 36 8.02 -21.29 -9.38
CA VAL A 36 8.38 -19.90 -9.06
C VAL A 36 7.79 -18.95 -10.11
N GLY A 37 7.85 -19.31 -11.38
CA GLY A 37 7.29 -18.52 -12.48
C GLY A 37 5.77 -18.36 -12.35
N THR A 38 5.08 -19.44 -12.00
CA THR A 38 3.61 -19.43 -11.75
C THR A 38 3.28 -18.55 -10.55
N GLY A 39 3.93 -18.77 -9.41
CA GLY A 39 3.69 -17.97 -8.20
C GLY A 39 3.98 -16.47 -8.40
N LEU A 40 5.06 -16.13 -9.12
CA LEU A 40 5.38 -14.74 -9.44
C LEU A 40 4.36 -14.12 -10.40
N SER A 41 3.86 -14.89 -11.38
CA SER A 41 2.81 -14.44 -12.29
C SER A 41 1.52 -14.13 -11.54
N ASP A 42 1.09 -15.00 -10.63
CA ASP A 42 -0.11 -14.79 -9.82
C ASP A 42 0.03 -13.57 -8.92
N MET A 43 1.20 -13.37 -8.32
CA MET A 43 1.51 -12.16 -7.54
C MET A 43 1.48 -10.90 -8.41
N SER A 44 2.02 -10.96 -9.63
CA SER A 44 2.02 -9.83 -10.56
C SER A 44 0.60 -9.42 -10.96
N GLN A 45 -0.29 -10.40 -11.16
CA GLN A 45 -1.70 -10.17 -11.45
C GLN A 45 -2.43 -9.60 -10.23
N GLY A 46 -2.18 -10.14 -9.04
CA GLY A 46 -2.71 -9.61 -7.78
C GLY A 46 -2.30 -8.15 -7.54
N LEU A 47 -1.03 -7.81 -7.76
CA LEU A 47 -0.54 -6.45 -7.65
C LEU A 47 -1.14 -5.53 -8.71
N SER A 48 -1.23 -5.96 -9.96
CA SER A 48 -1.88 -5.20 -11.03
C SER A 48 -3.34 -4.89 -10.68
N ASN A 49 -4.07 -5.86 -10.13
CA ASN A 49 -5.44 -5.65 -9.67
C ASN A 49 -5.52 -4.63 -8.53
N ILE A 50 -4.61 -4.66 -7.56
CA ILE A 50 -4.56 -3.65 -6.49
C ILE A 50 -4.31 -2.26 -7.07
N VAL A 51 -3.33 -2.13 -7.97
CA VAL A 51 -2.99 -0.85 -8.63
C VAL A 51 -4.16 -0.33 -9.47
N ASN A 52 -4.81 -1.20 -10.25
CA ASN A 52 -5.99 -0.85 -11.04
C ASN A 52 -7.15 -0.42 -10.15
N ASN A 53 -7.36 -1.09 -9.02
CA ASN A 53 -8.36 -0.66 -8.04
C ASN A 53 -8.00 0.70 -7.43
N MET A 54 -6.75 0.96 -7.07
CA MET A 54 -6.35 2.29 -6.58
C MET A 54 -6.54 3.37 -7.65
N TYR A 55 -6.21 3.07 -8.91
CA TYR A 55 -6.35 4.03 -10.00
C TYR A 55 -7.83 4.36 -10.31
N ASN A 56 -8.70 3.35 -10.35
CA ASN A 56 -10.11 3.50 -10.66
C ASN A 56 -10.95 4.03 -9.49
N ASN A 57 -10.47 3.93 -8.24
CA ASN A 57 -11.14 4.50 -7.07
C ASN A 57 -10.71 5.95 -6.75
N ASN A 58 -9.95 6.62 -7.63
CA ASN A 58 -9.50 8.00 -7.42
C ASN A 58 -10.62 9.06 -7.43
N ASP A 59 -11.83 8.74 -7.86
CA ASP A 59 -12.97 9.65 -7.71
C ASP A 59 -13.55 9.64 -6.28
N ASN A 60 -13.09 8.74 -5.41
CA ASN A 60 -13.42 8.72 -3.98
C ASN A 60 -12.13 8.62 -3.15
N VAL A 61 -11.26 9.63 -3.28
CA VAL A 61 -10.28 9.90 -2.23
C VAL A 61 -11.04 9.93 -0.89
N VAL A 62 -10.51 9.25 0.12
CA VAL A 62 -11.08 8.96 1.44
C VAL A 62 -11.34 10.23 2.29
N TYR A 63 -11.59 11.38 1.66
CA TYR A 63 -12.16 12.59 2.24
C TYR A 63 -13.70 12.54 2.29
N THR A 64 -14.37 11.64 1.55
CA THR A 64 -15.81 11.73 1.23
C THR A 64 -16.79 11.16 2.25
N ARG A 65 -16.45 11.05 3.54
CA ARG A 65 -17.52 10.74 4.52
C ARG A 65 -17.59 11.60 5.76
N ASN A 66 -16.49 12.14 6.25
CA ASN A 66 -16.47 12.87 7.53
C ASN A 66 -15.48 14.05 7.55
N THR A 67 -15.02 14.53 6.40
CA THR A 67 -14.19 15.74 6.33
C THR A 67 -14.85 16.80 5.47
N TYR A 68 -14.75 18.05 5.91
CA TYR A 68 -15.28 19.23 5.28
C TYR A 68 -14.13 20.15 4.88
N ASP A 69 -14.25 20.79 3.72
CA ASP A 69 -13.43 21.94 3.36
C ASP A 69 -13.91 23.20 4.11
N LEU A 70 -13.22 24.33 3.95
CA LEU A 70 -13.57 25.59 4.61
C LEU A 70 -15.03 26.01 4.34
N SER A 71 -15.49 25.88 3.10
CA SER A 71 -16.86 26.26 2.71
C SER A 71 -17.91 25.37 3.35
N THR A 72 -17.72 24.04 3.29
CA THR A 72 -18.64 23.07 3.88
C THR A 72 -18.63 23.17 5.41
N ALA A 73 -17.46 23.40 6.03
CA ALA A 73 -17.33 23.56 7.47
C ALA A 73 -18.01 24.85 7.97
N SER A 74 -17.87 25.97 7.24
CA SER A 74 -18.53 27.22 7.60
C SER A 74 -20.05 27.10 7.54
N SER A 75 -20.56 26.45 6.48
CA SER A 75 -21.98 26.12 6.32
C SER A 75 -22.47 25.18 7.43
N TYR A 76 -21.66 24.20 7.82
CA TYR A 76 -21.96 23.29 8.92
C TYR A 76 -22.07 24.00 10.27
N LEU A 77 -21.16 24.93 10.54
CA LEU A 77 -21.11 25.72 11.77
C LEU A 77 -22.12 26.88 11.78
N GLY A 78 -22.73 27.19 10.63
CA GLY A 78 -23.67 28.31 10.48
C GLY A 78 -23.00 29.69 10.59
N ILE A 79 -21.72 29.79 10.21
CA ILE A 79 -20.95 31.04 10.21
C ILE A 79 -20.43 31.36 8.81
N GLU A 80 -20.06 32.61 8.58
CA GLU A 80 -19.41 33.01 7.32
C GLU A 80 -18.01 32.40 7.21
N GLU A 81 -17.59 32.05 5.98
CA GLU A 81 -16.25 31.51 5.70
C GLU A 81 -15.12 32.41 6.21
N SER A 82 -15.28 33.73 6.08
CA SER A 82 -14.34 34.73 6.60
C SER A 82 -14.15 34.59 8.12
N LYS A 83 -15.25 34.45 8.86
CA LYS A 83 -15.21 34.26 10.32
C LYS A 83 -14.60 32.92 10.71
N LEU A 84 -14.87 31.86 9.95
CA LEU A 84 -14.22 30.58 10.18
C LEU A 84 -12.70 30.68 9.95
N LEU A 85 -12.27 31.41 8.91
CA LEU A 85 -10.87 31.66 8.66
C LEU A 85 -10.22 32.46 9.80
N ASP A 86 -10.91 33.47 10.32
CA ASP A 86 -10.46 34.26 11.47
C ASP A 86 -10.28 33.39 12.71
N LEU A 87 -11.25 32.51 13.00
CA LEU A 87 -11.17 31.54 14.11
C LEU A 87 -9.99 30.58 13.95
N VAL A 88 -9.73 30.09 12.73
CA VAL A 88 -8.58 29.22 12.45
C VAL A 88 -7.25 29.94 12.67
N ASN A 89 -7.20 31.25 12.42
CA ASN A 89 -6.02 32.09 12.62
C ASN A 89 -5.86 32.58 14.06
N GLU A 90 -6.93 32.56 14.85
CA GLU A 90 -6.93 32.93 16.26
C GLU A 90 -6.36 31.80 17.11
N LYS A 91 -5.27 32.08 17.84
CA LYS A 91 -4.55 31.06 18.62
C LYS A 91 -5.38 30.43 19.74
N ASP A 92 -6.40 31.13 20.20
CA ASP A 92 -7.23 30.72 21.34
C ASP A 92 -8.57 30.09 20.93
N SER A 93 -8.89 30.03 19.62
CA SER A 93 -10.16 29.46 19.14
C SER A 93 -10.29 27.96 19.44
N GLY A 94 -9.17 27.22 19.43
CA GLY A 94 -9.15 25.79 19.71
C GLY A 94 -9.91 24.92 18.69
N ILE A 95 -10.34 25.50 17.57
CA ILE A 95 -11.07 24.78 16.53
C ILE A 95 -10.18 23.71 15.87
N PRO A 96 -10.64 22.45 15.75
CA PRO A 96 -9.82 21.39 15.19
C PRO A 96 -9.81 21.46 13.65
N TYR A 97 -8.61 21.65 13.08
CA TYR A 97 -8.39 21.65 11.63
C TYR A 97 -7.06 20.97 11.26
N ILE A 98 -6.95 20.58 10.00
CA ILE A 98 -5.70 20.12 9.37
C ILE A 98 -5.46 21.00 8.16
N LYS A 99 -4.26 21.60 8.08
CA LYS A 99 -3.83 22.37 6.91
C LYS A 99 -3.04 21.49 5.95
N ILE A 100 -3.50 21.37 4.71
CA ILE A 100 -2.81 20.63 3.63
C ILE A 100 -2.54 21.62 2.50
N GLY A 101 -1.29 22.07 2.39
CA GLY A 101 -0.95 23.15 1.45
C GLY A 101 -1.69 24.44 1.80
N ASN A 102 -2.57 24.88 0.90
CA ASN A 102 -3.41 26.06 1.08
C ASN A 102 -4.82 25.73 1.58
N ASP A 103 -5.18 24.45 1.64
CA ASP A 103 -6.54 24.02 1.99
C ASP A 103 -6.65 23.71 3.48
N TYR A 104 -7.82 24.04 4.03
CA TYR A 104 -8.20 23.73 5.40
C TYR A 104 -9.22 22.61 5.39
N ILE A 105 -8.88 21.51 6.07
CA ILE A 105 -9.74 20.34 6.21
C ILE A 105 -10.18 20.20 7.65
N PHE A 106 -11.48 20.05 7.85
CA PHE A 106 -12.12 19.92 9.13
C PHE A 106 -12.75 18.54 9.25
N SER A 107 -12.49 17.82 10.33
CA SER A 107 -13.21 16.58 10.60
C SER A 107 -14.57 16.91 11.21
N LYS A 108 -15.66 16.42 10.62
CA LYS A 108 -17.02 16.58 11.15
C LYS A 108 -17.09 16.16 12.62
N GLY A 109 -16.56 14.98 12.95
CA GLY A 109 -16.60 14.47 14.33
C GLY A 109 -15.75 15.28 15.30
N ALA A 110 -14.71 15.97 14.83
CA ALA A 110 -13.92 16.87 15.66
C ALA A 110 -14.66 18.20 15.89
N LEU A 111 -15.31 18.74 14.84
CA LEU A 111 -16.17 19.92 14.97
C LEU A 111 -17.35 19.65 15.92
N ASP A 112 -17.97 18.47 15.84
CA ASP A 112 -19.07 18.08 16.73
C ASP A 112 -18.64 18.12 18.20
N LYS A 113 -17.51 17.49 18.52
CA LYS A 113 -16.96 17.51 19.88
C LYS A 113 -16.58 18.91 20.33
N TRP A 114 -15.99 19.71 19.45
CA TRP A 114 -15.63 21.08 19.76
C TRP A 114 -16.87 21.94 20.07
N LEU A 115 -17.95 21.79 19.29
CA LEU A 115 -19.24 22.44 19.57
C LEU A 115 -19.85 21.98 20.89
N GLU A 116 -19.75 20.69 21.23
CA GLU A 116 -20.20 20.15 22.51
C GLU A 116 -19.42 20.79 23.67
N THR A 117 -18.10 20.87 23.59
CA THR A 117 -17.27 21.50 24.64
C THR A 117 -17.56 22.99 24.76
N ALA A 118 -17.66 23.72 23.64
CA ALA A 118 -17.97 25.16 23.65
C ALA A 118 -19.33 25.47 24.27
N ARG A 119 -20.32 24.57 24.15
CA ARG A 119 -21.64 24.71 24.80
C ARG A 119 -21.62 24.45 26.31
N VAL A 120 -20.66 23.64 26.80
CA VAL A 120 -20.56 23.29 28.22
C VAL A 120 -19.98 24.45 29.05
N GLU A 121 -19.16 25.31 28.46
CA GLU A 121 -18.57 26.49 29.13
C GLU A 121 -19.54 27.67 29.29
N ILE A 122 -20.73 27.62 28.69
CA ILE A 122 -21.77 28.66 28.78
C ILE A 122 -22.86 28.25 29.81
N LYS A 123 -22.45 27.76 30.98
CA LYS A 123 -23.33 27.47 32.12
C LYS A 123 -22.89 28.18 33.39
#